data_AF-A0A956PCL3-F1
#
_entry.id   AF-A0A956PCL3-F1
#
_cell.length_a   1.000
_cell.length_b   1.000
_cell.length_c   1.000
_cell.angle_alpha   90.00
_cell.angle_beta   90.00
_cell.angle_gamma   90.00
#
_symmetry.space_group_name_H-M   'P 1'
#
loop_
_entity.id
_entity.type
_entity.pdbx_description
1 polymer ?
#
loop_
_entity_poly.entity_id
_entity_poly.type
_entity_poly.pdbx_seq_one_letter_code
_entity_poly.pdbx_strand_id
1 'polypeptide(L)'
;MTARERVEILFDSGTFVELDRFKMHRCADFGMEKQKIPGDGVVTGYGYINGRLSFVFSQDFTVFGGSLSGAFAEKVVKIMDMAAKAGAPVIGLNDSGGARIQEGVVSLAGYADIFLRNVLQSGVVPQISAIMGPCAGGAVYSPAMTDFIFMVKNTAHMFITGP
;
A
#
# COMPACT_ATOMS: atom_id res chain seq x y z
N MET A 1 -16.02 2.95 -0.44
CA MET A 1 -15.56 1.93 0.53
C MET A 1 -14.27 2.41 1.17
N THR A 2 -14.10 2.11 2.45
CA THR A 2 -12.87 2.39 3.20
C THR A 2 -11.77 1.36 2.86
N ALA A 3 -10.54 1.64 3.27
CA ALA A 3 -9.42 0.71 3.11
C ALA A 3 -9.70 -0.66 3.77
N ARG A 4 -10.34 -0.67 4.94
CA ARG A 4 -10.65 -1.88 5.71
C ARG A 4 -11.80 -2.67 5.09
N GLU A 5 -12.85 -2.01 4.64
CA GLU A 5 -13.98 -2.66 3.94
C GLU A 5 -13.49 -3.37 2.67
N ARG A 6 -12.55 -2.76 1.93
CA ARG A 6 -11.95 -3.40 0.74
C ARG A 6 -11.21 -4.69 1.10
N VAL A 7 -10.49 -4.72 2.23
CA VAL A 7 -9.79 -5.91 2.72
C VAL A 7 -10.77 -6.99 3.19
N GLU A 8 -11.83 -6.58 3.90
CA GLU A 8 -12.85 -7.51 4.41
C GLU A 8 -13.59 -8.24 3.28
N ILE A 9 -13.87 -7.56 2.17
CA ILE A 9 -14.49 -8.20 0.99
C ILE A 9 -13.49 -9.10 0.23
N LEU A 10 -12.20 -8.75 0.23
CA LEU A 10 -11.19 -9.48 -0.53
C LEU A 10 -10.90 -10.88 0.05
N PHE A 11 -10.85 -10.99 1.38
CA PHE A 11 -10.50 -12.22 2.07
C PHE A 11 -11.72 -13.02 2.51
N ASP A 12 -11.50 -14.32 2.68
CA ASP A 12 -12.45 -15.22 3.32
C ASP A 12 -12.77 -14.72 4.73
N SER A 13 -14.05 -14.74 5.09
CA SER A 13 -14.55 -14.17 6.35
C SER A 13 -13.81 -14.72 7.57
N GLY A 14 -13.37 -13.82 8.45
CA GLY A 14 -12.66 -14.16 9.70
C GLY A 14 -11.19 -14.58 9.53
N THR A 15 -10.63 -14.54 8.32
CA THR A 15 -9.25 -15.00 8.09
C THR A 15 -8.19 -13.90 8.11
N PHE A 16 -8.59 -12.63 7.93
CA PHE A 16 -7.64 -11.53 7.82
C PHE A 16 -6.94 -11.26 9.17
N VAL A 17 -5.61 -11.33 9.15
CA VAL A 17 -4.73 -10.96 10.26
C VAL A 17 -3.99 -9.67 9.89
N GLU A 18 -4.36 -8.59 10.57
CA GLU A 18 -3.73 -7.29 10.37
C GLU A 18 -2.38 -7.19 11.08
N LEU A 19 -1.41 -6.62 10.37
CA LEU A 19 -0.07 -6.34 10.87
C LEU A 19 0.15 -4.83 11.05
N ASP A 20 0.94 -4.46 12.05
CA ASP A 20 1.35 -3.08 12.30
C ASP A 20 0.17 -2.09 12.40
N ARG A 21 -0.96 -2.54 12.96
CA ARG A 21 -2.19 -1.74 13.15
C ARG A 21 -1.95 -0.41 13.87
N PHE A 22 -1.04 -0.41 14.85
CA PHE A 22 -0.77 0.76 15.70
C PHE A 22 0.52 1.51 15.33
N LYS A 23 1.16 1.16 14.22
CA LYS A 23 2.38 1.82 13.77
C LYS A 23 2.07 3.24 13.31
N MET A 24 2.94 4.19 13.63
CA MET A 24 2.78 5.62 13.33
C MET A 24 4.06 6.16 12.70
N HIS A 25 3.95 7.22 11.89
CA HIS A 25 5.12 7.94 11.41
C HIS A 25 5.93 8.55 12.56
N ARG A 26 7.20 8.82 12.28
CA ARG A 26 8.17 9.39 13.23
C ARG A 26 8.59 10.82 12.86
N CYS A 27 7.99 11.37 11.80
CA CYS A 27 8.23 12.74 11.35
C CYS A 27 7.80 13.77 12.43
N ALA A 28 8.68 14.75 12.65
CA ALA A 28 8.46 15.91 13.50
C ALA A 28 8.61 17.23 12.71
N ASP A 29 8.79 17.15 11.40
CA ASP A 29 8.86 18.32 10.54
C ASP A 29 7.46 18.85 10.24
N PHE A 30 7.37 20.16 9.97
CA PHE A 30 6.13 20.82 9.55
C PHE A 30 4.91 20.60 10.48
N GLY A 31 5.14 20.34 11.77
CA GLY A 31 4.07 20.12 12.75
C GLY A 31 3.48 18.71 12.76
N MET A 32 4.06 17.76 12.01
CA MET A 32 3.58 16.38 11.92
C MET A 32 3.56 15.67 13.29
N GLU A 33 4.39 16.07 14.24
CA GLU A 33 4.43 15.49 15.59
C GLU A 33 3.09 15.61 16.34
N LYS A 34 2.25 16.59 15.98
CA LYS A 34 0.96 16.86 16.60
C LYS A 34 -0.17 15.97 16.08
N GLN A 35 0.00 15.37 14.90
CA GLN A 35 -1.02 14.55 14.27
C GLN A 35 -0.44 13.18 13.96
N LYS A 36 -0.67 12.21 14.86
CA LYS A 36 -0.23 10.82 14.67
C LYS A 36 -1.43 9.91 14.60
N ILE A 37 -1.62 9.27 13.44
CA ILE A 37 -2.75 8.38 13.20
C ILE A 37 -2.24 6.93 13.18
N PRO A 38 -2.74 6.05 14.06
CA PRO A 38 -2.40 4.63 14.04
C PRO A 38 -2.63 3.97 12.67
N GLY A 39 -1.68 3.16 12.24
CA GLY A 39 -1.68 2.49 10.94
C GLY A 39 -0.99 3.29 9.84
N ASP A 40 -0.83 4.60 10.03
CA ASP A 40 -0.09 5.54 9.16
C ASP A 40 -0.56 5.59 7.70
N GLY A 41 -1.86 5.35 7.47
CA GLY A 41 -2.49 5.49 6.16
C GLY A 41 -2.46 4.24 5.28
N VAL A 42 -2.08 3.08 5.83
CA VAL A 42 -2.18 1.79 5.13
C VAL A 42 -2.60 0.67 6.07
N VAL A 43 -3.54 -0.15 5.62
CA VAL A 43 -3.90 -1.41 6.26
C VAL A 43 -3.08 -2.51 5.60
N THR A 44 -2.33 -3.28 6.37
CA THR A 44 -1.46 -4.35 5.86
C THR A 44 -1.72 -5.64 6.59
N GLY A 45 -1.59 -6.77 5.92
CA GLY A 45 -1.72 -8.06 6.57
C GLY A 45 -1.77 -9.21 5.58
N TYR A 46 -2.31 -10.33 6.05
CA TYR A 46 -2.51 -11.53 5.24
C TYR A 46 -3.82 -12.21 5.63
N GLY A 47 -4.30 -13.09 4.77
CA GLY A 47 -5.51 -13.88 4.98
C GLY A 47 -5.60 -14.97 3.91
N TYR A 48 -6.79 -15.56 3.76
CA TYR A 48 -7.04 -16.55 2.72
C TYR A 48 -8.04 -16.03 1.70
N ILE A 49 -7.76 -16.26 0.41
CA ILE A 49 -8.71 -16.01 -0.69
C ILE A 49 -9.04 -17.37 -1.28
N ASN A 50 -10.28 -17.83 -1.11
CA ASN A 50 -10.70 -19.19 -1.47
C ASN A 50 -9.75 -20.26 -0.88
N GLY A 51 -9.41 -20.12 0.41
CA GLY A 51 -8.53 -21.04 1.13
C GLY A 51 -7.04 -20.95 0.79
N ARG A 52 -6.62 -19.98 -0.04
CA ARG A 52 -5.21 -19.79 -0.44
C ARG A 52 -4.62 -18.56 0.24
N LEU A 53 -3.48 -18.73 0.90
CA LEU A 53 -2.78 -17.63 1.58
C LEU A 53 -2.47 -16.50 0.58
N SER A 54 -2.74 -15.27 0.98
CA SER A 54 -2.39 -14.07 0.21
C SER A 54 -2.13 -12.90 1.15
N PHE A 55 -1.28 -11.98 0.70
CA PHE A 55 -0.88 -10.77 1.42
C PHE A 55 -1.55 -9.55 0.80
N VAL A 56 -1.85 -8.53 1.61
CA VAL A 56 -2.47 -7.29 1.12
C VAL A 56 -1.82 -6.07 1.75
N PHE A 57 -1.79 -4.98 0.98
CA PHE A 57 -1.79 -3.62 1.52
C PHE A 57 -2.93 -2.82 0.91
N SER A 58 -3.69 -2.09 1.72
CA SER A 58 -4.83 -1.28 1.31
C SER A 58 -4.67 0.13 1.82
N GLN A 59 -4.55 1.08 0.90
CA GLN A 59 -4.24 2.48 1.22
C GLN A 59 -5.51 3.19 1.73
N ASP A 60 -5.37 3.94 2.82
CA ASP A 60 -6.46 4.69 3.44
C ASP A 60 -6.37 6.17 3.09
N PHE A 61 -7.14 6.58 2.09
CA PHE A 61 -7.17 7.96 1.62
C PHE A 61 -7.62 8.96 2.69
N THR A 62 -8.37 8.54 3.71
CA THR A 62 -8.83 9.42 4.78
C THR A 62 -7.69 9.86 5.73
N VAL A 63 -6.55 9.16 5.68
CA VAL A 63 -5.38 9.41 6.52
C VAL A 63 -4.29 10.05 5.67
N PHE A 64 -4.12 11.37 5.83
CA PHE A 64 -3.15 12.18 5.06
C PHE A 64 -3.26 12.01 3.53
N GLY A 65 -4.47 11.81 3.00
CA GLY A 65 -4.67 11.57 1.56
C GLY A 65 -4.07 10.25 1.06
N GLY A 66 -3.86 9.27 1.95
CA GLY A 66 -3.15 8.02 1.62
C GLY A 66 -1.68 8.25 1.25
N SER A 67 -1.10 9.37 1.66
CA SER A 67 0.28 9.73 1.30
C SER A 67 1.30 8.81 1.95
N LEU A 68 2.29 8.40 1.17
CA LEU A 68 3.31 7.45 1.59
C LEU A 68 4.38 8.12 2.46
N SER A 69 4.52 7.66 3.68
CA SER A 69 5.59 7.98 4.64
C SER A 69 6.62 6.85 4.74
N GLY A 70 7.67 7.06 5.53
CA GLY A 70 8.61 5.99 5.89
C GLY A 70 7.93 4.84 6.64
N ALA A 71 7.09 5.14 7.64
CA ALA A 71 6.45 4.08 8.43
C ALA A 71 5.36 3.34 7.64
N PHE A 72 4.65 4.01 6.73
CA PHE A 72 3.79 3.37 5.72
C PHE A 72 4.61 2.40 4.85
N ALA A 73 5.72 2.87 4.28
CA ALA A 73 6.54 2.05 3.39
C ALA A 73 7.09 0.83 4.11
N GLU A 74 7.57 0.98 5.35
CA GLU A 74 8.03 -0.14 6.18
C GLU A 74 6.95 -1.21 6.39
N LYS A 75 5.66 -0.83 6.45
CA LYS A 75 4.54 -1.79 6.55
C LYS A 75 4.33 -2.56 5.24
N VAL A 76 4.37 -1.86 4.11
CA VAL A 76 4.20 -2.46 2.78
C VAL A 76 5.38 -3.39 2.46
N VAL A 77 6.61 -2.93 2.69
CA VAL A 77 7.83 -3.73 2.55
C VAL A 77 7.74 -5.01 3.37
N LYS A 78 7.31 -4.92 4.63
CA LYS A 78 7.15 -6.09 5.51
C LYS A 78 6.25 -7.16 4.88
N ILE A 79 5.06 -6.79 4.39
CA ILE A 79 4.15 -7.78 3.81
C ILE A 79 4.65 -8.31 2.47
N MET A 80 5.38 -7.51 1.67
CA MET A 80 5.99 -7.96 0.43
C MET A 80 7.10 -8.99 0.72
N ASP A 81 7.95 -8.74 1.70
CA ASP A 81 9.02 -9.66 2.10
C ASP A 81 8.42 -10.97 2.66
N MET A 82 7.34 -10.88 3.44
CA MET A 82 6.62 -12.05 3.93
C MET A 82 5.95 -12.84 2.79
N ALA A 83 5.35 -12.16 1.81
CA ALA A 83 4.72 -12.79 0.65
C ALA A 83 5.73 -13.60 -0.17
N ALA A 84 6.88 -13.00 -0.48
CA ALA A 84 7.99 -13.68 -1.17
C ALA A 84 8.50 -14.88 -0.37
N LYS A 85 8.69 -14.74 0.95
CA LYS A 85 9.15 -15.84 1.81
C LYS A 85 8.14 -16.99 1.86
N ALA A 86 6.85 -16.69 1.84
CA ALA A 86 5.78 -17.69 1.87
C ALA A 86 5.46 -18.29 0.49
N GLY A 87 5.98 -17.71 -0.60
CA GLY A 87 5.59 -18.08 -1.97
C GLY A 87 4.12 -17.78 -2.26
N ALA A 88 3.58 -16.69 -1.68
CA ALA A 88 2.17 -16.33 -1.75
C ALA A 88 1.97 -15.00 -2.51
N PRO A 89 0.80 -14.80 -3.16
CA PRO A 89 0.49 -13.54 -3.84
C PRO A 89 0.49 -12.32 -2.92
N VAL A 90 0.80 -11.16 -3.48
CA VAL A 90 0.63 -9.85 -2.84
C VAL A 90 -0.33 -8.98 -3.65
N ILE A 91 -1.32 -8.41 -2.98
CA ILE A 91 -2.36 -7.56 -3.56
C ILE A 91 -2.21 -6.14 -3.02
N GLY A 92 -2.00 -5.17 -3.91
CA GLY A 92 -2.04 -3.75 -3.61
C GLY A 92 -3.40 -3.15 -3.94
N LEU A 93 -4.08 -2.56 -2.96
CA LEU A 93 -5.30 -1.78 -3.16
C LEU A 93 -4.94 -0.30 -3.04
N ASN A 94 -4.69 0.33 -4.18
CA ASN A 94 -4.08 1.65 -4.29
C ASN A 94 -5.12 2.77 -4.30
N ASP A 95 -4.92 3.75 -3.43
CA ASP A 95 -5.75 4.93 -3.21
C ASP A 95 -4.91 5.98 -2.44
N SER A 96 -4.01 6.66 -3.17
CA SER A 96 -2.96 7.52 -2.63
C SER A 96 -2.75 8.78 -3.45
N GLY A 97 -2.68 9.92 -2.76
CA GLY A 97 -2.27 11.21 -3.31
C GLY A 97 -0.78 11.33 -3.63
N GLY A 98 0.05 10.31 -3.37
CA GLY A 98 1.48 10.31 -3.67
C GLY A 98 2.38 10.34 -2.44
N ALA A 99 3.55 10.98 -2.58
CA ALA A 99 4.54 11.11 -1.50
C ALA A 99 4.02 11.99 -0.36
N ARG A 100 4.34 11.65 0.89
CA ARG A 100 4.15 12.55 2.03
C ARG A 100 5.26 13.59 2.02
N ILE A 101 4.95 14.76 1.46
CA ILE A 101 5.90 15.88 1.25
C ILE A 101 6.64 16.25 2.53
N GLN A 102 5.95 16.22 3.67
CA GLN A 102 6.49 16.58 4.98
C GLN A 102 7.63 15.66 5.44
N GLU A 103 7.73 14.43 4.91
CA GLU A 103 8.83 13.51 5.23
C GLU A 103 9.97 13.57 4.21
N GLY A 104 9.82 14.39 3.16
CA GLY A 104 10.86 14.65 2.16
C GLY A 104 11.45 13.37 1.58
N VAL A 105 12.78 13.26 1.66
CA VAL A 105 13.55 12.14 1.08
C VAL A 105 13.21 10.79 1.70
N VAL A 106 12.66 10.75 2.92
CA VAL A 106 12.23 9.49 3.57
C VAL A 106 11.06 8.88 2.82
N SER A 107 10.12 9.70 2.33
CA SER A 107 9.02 9.22 1.48
C SER A 107 9.53 8.65 0.16
N LEU A 108 10.51 9.32 -0.46
CA LEU A 108 11.13 8.85 -1.71
C LEU A 108 11.91 7.54 -1.51
N ALA A 109 12.65 7.41 -0.40
CA ALA A 109 13.31 6.17 -0.04
C ALA A 109 12.29 5.04 0.16
N GLY A 110 11.16 5.32 0.80
CA GLY A 110 10.06 4.37 0.96
C GLY A 110 9.49 3.88 -0.38
N TYR A 111 9.36 4.75 -1.37
CA TYR A 111 9.01 4.33 -2.74
C TYR A 111 10.09 3.43 -3.35
N ALA A 112 11.36 3.83 -3.28
CA ALA A 112 12.46 3.05 -3.84
C ALA A 112 12.52 1.64 -3.22
N ASP A 113 12.29 1.53 -1.91
CA ASP A 113 12.22 0.24 -1.21
C ASP A 113 11.10 -0.65 -1.74
N ILE A 114 9.88 -0.11 -1.94
CA ILE A 114 8.75 -0.86 -2.50
C ILE A 114 9.04 -1.28 -3.94
N PHE A 115 9.56 -0.37 -4.77
CA PHE A 115 9.89 -0.66 -6.16
C PHE A 115 10.93 -1.77 -6.28
N LEU A 116 11.95 -1.76 -5.42
CA LEU A 116 12.95 -2.82 -5.39
C LEU A 116 12.29 -4.18 -5.12
N ARG A 117 11.34 -4.27 -4.18
CA ARG A 117 10.61 -5.53 -3.95
C ARG A 117 9.76 -5.91 -5.15
N ASN A 118 9.10 -4.94 -5.81
CA ASN A 118 8.32 -5.25 -7.01
C ASN A 118 9.19 -5.93 -8.09
N VAL A 119 10.38 -5.38 -8.33
CA VAL A 119 11.34 -5.94 -9.30
C VAL A 119 11.87 -7.30 -8.85
N LEU A 120 12.33 -7.42 -7.61
CA LEU A 120 12.89 -8.68 -7.09
C LEU A 120 11.88 -9.83 -7.06
N GLN A 121 10.59 -9.50 -6.94
CA GLN A 121 9.50 -10.47 -6.84
C GLN A 121 8.79 -10.69 -8.19
N SER A 122 9.18 -9.97 -9.23
CA SER A 122 8.58 -10.09 -10.57
C SER A 122 8.82 -11.50 -11.13
N GLY A 123 7.74 -12.20 -11.48
CA GLY A 123 7.79 -13.60 -11.91
C GLY A 123 8.07 -14.62 -10.79
N VAL A 124 8.16 -14.20 -9.52
CA VAL A 124 8.41 -15.09 -8.37
C VAL A 124 7.11 -15.37 -7.60
N VAL A 125 6.40 -14.31 -7.20
CA VAL A 125 5.05 -14.40 -6.62
C VAL A 125 4.10 -13.51 -7.41
N PRO A 126 2.82 -13.86 -7.57
CA PRO A 126 1.87 -12.99 -8.25
C PRO A 126 1.69 -11.66 -7.51
N GLN A 127 1.89 -10.56 -8.24
CA GLN A 127 1.71 -9.20 -7.76
C GLN A 127 0.52 -8.58 -8.49
N ILE A 128 -0.52 -8.19 -7.75
CA ILE A 128 -1.76 -7.67 -8.32
C ILE A 128 -2.03 -6.28 -7.76
N SER A 129 -2.27 -5.31 -8.62
CA SER A 129 -2.68 -3.96 -8.23
C SER A 129 -4.13 -3.69 -8.61
N ALA A 130 -4.89 -3.14 -7.67
CA ALA A 130 -6.22 -2.60 -7.89
C ALA A 130 -6.23 -1.12 -7.54
N ILE A 131 -6.45 -0.27 -8.53
CA ILE A 131 -6.54 1.18 -8.35
C ILE A 131 -7.99 1.52 -8.04
N MET A 132 -8.22 2.00 -6.83
CA MET A 132 -9.56 2.23 -6.27
C MET A 132 -9.83 3.70 -5.90
N GLY A 133 -8.91 4.59 -6.28
CA GLY A 133 -9.00 6.04 -6.11
C GLY A 133 -7.86 6.74 -6.86
N PRO A 134 -7.44 7.94 -6.43
CA PRO A 134 -6.26 8.61 -6.99
C PRO A 134 -4.99 7.78 -6.79
N CYS A 135 -4.11 7.81 -7.77
CA CYS A 135 -2.76 7.27 -7.67
C CYS A 135 -1.85 8.21 -8.46
N ALA A 136 -1.16 9.10 -7.75
CA ALA A 136 -0.44 10.22 -8.34
C ALA A 136 1.07 10.17 -8.09
N GLY A 137 1.85 10.70 -9.04
CA GLY A 137 3.30 10.86 -8.86
C GLY A 137 4.02 9.52 -8.76
N GLY A 138 4.91 9.38 -7.77
CA GLY A 138 5.66 8.14 -7.54
C GLY A 138 4.77 6.92 -7.29
N ALA A 139 3.54 7.11 -6.80
CA ALA A 139 2.64 6.01 -6.48
C ALA A 139 2.30 5.11 -7.67
N VAL A 140 2.35 5.64 -8.90
CA VAL A 140 1.95 4.90 -10.11
C VAL A 140 2.97 3.86 -10.55
N TYR A 141 4.24 4.01 -10.16
CA TYR A 141 5.31 3.14 -10.64
C TYR A 141 5.25 1.75 -10.03
N SER A 142 4.84 1.61 -8.76
CA SER A 142 4.69 0.29 -8.14
C SER A 142 3.65 -0.56 -8.88
N PRO A 143 2.41 -0.09 -9.12
CA PRO A 143 1.46 -0.80 -9.97
C PRO A 143 1.98 -1.10 -11.37
N ALA A 144 2.70 -0.16 -12.00
CA ALA A 144 3.29 -0.36 -13.34
C ALA A 144 4.30 -1.53 -13.40
N MET A 145 4.85 -1.95 -12.26
CA MET A 145 5.77 -3.09 -12.14
C MET A 145 5.10 -4.39 -11.69
N THR A 146 3.80 -4.36 -11.34
CA THR A 146 3.05 -5.57 -10.97
C THR A 146 2.49 -6.29 -12.20
N ASP A 147 2.12 -7.57 -12.04
CA ASP A 147 1.70 -8.42 -13.17
C ASP A 147 0.35 -8.00 -13.76
N PHE A 148 -0.56 -7.50 -12.91
CA PHE A 148 -1.90 -7.08 -13.32
C PHE A 148 -2.30 -5.77 -12.66
N ILE A 149 -2.94 -4.89 -13.44
CA ILE A 149 -3.50 -3.63 -12.95
C ILE A 149 -4.99 -3.59 -13.29
N PHE A 150 -5.82 -3.55 -12.27
CA PHE A 150 -7.26 -3.32 -12.40
C PHE A 150 -7.59 -1.91 -11.95
N MET A 151 -8.50 -1.23 -12.64
CA MET A 151 -8.93 0.12 -12.28
C MET A 151 -10.45 0.18 -12.13
N VAL A 152 -10.94 0.82 -11.08
CA VAL A 152 -12.38 1.04 -10.89
C VAL A 152 -12.84 2.18 -11.81
N LYS A 153 -13.73 1.85 -12.74
CA LYS A 153 -14.28 2.82 -13.71
C LYS A 153 -14.86 4.05 -12.99
N ASN A 154 -14.60 5.23 -13.53
CA ASN A 154 -15.07 6.54 -13.07
C ASN A 154 -14.51 7.05 -11.73
N THR A 155 -13.90 6.21 -10.89
CA THR A 155 -13.41 6.63 -9.56
C THR A 155 -11.90 6.50 -9.41
N ALA A 156 -11.24 5.71 -10.26
CA ALA A 156 -9.80 5.50 -10.23
C ALA A 156 -9.07 6.33 -11.28
N HIS A 157 -7.92 6.90 -10.91
CA HIS A 157 -7.05 7.67 -11.81
C HIS A 157 -5.58 7.37 -11.54
N MET A 158 -4.78 7.23 -12.59
CA MET A 158 -3.32 7.13 -12.51
C MET A 158 -2.67 8.19 -13.39
N PHE A 159 -1.74 8.96 -12.84
CA PHE A 159 -0.95 9.94 -13.60
C PHE A 159 0.36 10.28 -12.89
N ILE A 160 1.42 10.54 -13.65
CA ILE A 160 2.74 10.91 -13.11
C ILE A 160 2.74 12.38 -12.64
N THR A 161 2.21 13.28 -13.47
CA THR A 161 2.14 14.72 -13.17
C THR A 161 0.68 15.15 -13.21
N GLY A 162 0.27 15.99 -12.26
CA GLY A 162 -1.09 16.52 -12.22
C GLY A 162 -1.43 17.37 -13.46
N PRO A 163 -2.74 17.54 -13.78
CA PRO A 163 -3.21 18.40 -14.86
C PRO A 163 -2.79 19.87 -14.72
#